data_AF-A0A7D5RWB5-F1
#
_entry.id   AF-A0A7D5RWB5-F1
#
_cell.length_a   1.000
_cell.length_b   1.000
_cell.length_c   1.000
_cell.angle_alpha   90.00
_cell.angle_beta   90.00
_cell.angle_gamma   90.00
#
_symmetry.space_group_name_H-M   'P 1'
#
loop_
_entity.id
_entity.type
_entity.pdbx_description
1 polymer ?
#
loop_
_entity_poly.entity_id
_entity_poly.type
_entity_poly.pdbx_seq_one_letter_code
_entity_poly.pdbx_strand_id
1 'polypeptide(L)' 'MMQFCKGKTILRVASHLNLSHRTVEFYLRKMKNKLKVRSKIELVAKVLTSDLPSNVDFDY' A
#
# COMPACT_ATOMS: atom_id res chain seq x y z
N MET A 1 3.50 -3.16 -0.90
CA MET A 1 2.53 -2.21 -0.29
C MET A 1 2.72 -0.77 -0.75
N MET A 2 3.95 -0.35 -1.01
CA MET A 2 4.27 0.93 -1.65
C MET A 2 3.67 1.13 -3.06
N GLN A 3 3.28 0.06 -3.75
CA GLN A 3 2.57 0.14 -5.03
C GLN A 3 1.21 0.84 -4.92
N PHE A 4 0.58 0.86 -3.74
CA PHE A 4 -0.62 1.65 -3.51
C PHE A 4 -0.36 3.15 -3.51
N CYS A 5 0.82 3.59 -3.06
CA CYS A 5 1.24 4.99 -3.12
C CYS A 5 1.51 5.42 -4.57
N LYS A 6 1.90 4.49 -5.45
CA LYS A 6 2.05 4.71 -6.90
C LYS A 6 0.70 4.70 -7.67
N GLY A 7 -0.44 4.84 -6.98
CA GLY A 7 -1.77 4.86 -7.59
C GLY A 7 -2.26 3.51 -8.15
N LYS A 8 -1.53 2.40 -7.95
CA LYS A 8 -1.90 1.11 -8.55
C LYS A 8 -3.16 0.52 -7.90
N THR A 9 -3.96 -0.17 -8.72
CA THR A 9 -5.16 -0.92 -8.28
C THR A 9 -4.76 -2.18 -7.53
N ILE A 10 -5.64 -2.70 -6.68
CA ILE A 10 -5.37 -3.90 -5.86
C ILE A 10 -4.99 -5.09 -6.76
N LEU A 11 -5.65 -5.25 -7.90
CA LEU A 11 -5.33 -6.27 -8.90
C LEU A 11 -3.89 -6.14 -9.42
N ARG A 12 -3.47 -4.92 -9.78
CA ARG A 12 -2.11 -4.68 -10.28
C ARG A 12 -1.06 -4.87 -9.20
N VAL A 13 -1.38 -4.57 -7.94
CA VAL A 13 -0.53 -4.87 -6.78
C VAL A 13 -0.44 -6.38 -6.56
N ALA A 14 -1.54 -7.11 -6.70
CA ALA A 14 -1.60 -8.55 -6.58
C ALA A 14 -0.74 -9.25 -7.63
N SER A 15 -0.86 -8.86 -8.90
CA SER A 15 0.00 -9.35 -9.98
C SER A 15 1.47 -8.99 -9.75
N HIS A 16 1.77 -7.77 -9.32
CA HIS A 16 3.15 -7.35 -9.11
C HIS A 16 3.84 -8.05 -7.91
N LEU A 17 3.05 -8.46 -6.91
CA LEU A 17 3.56 -9.18 -5.74
C LEU A 17 3.41 -10.71 -5.89
N ASN A 18 2.89 -11.21 -7.02
CA ASN A 18 2.51 -12.60 -7.22
C ASN A 18 1.65 -13.16 -6.07
N LEU A 19 0.69 -12.36 -5.59
CA LEU A 19 -0.24 -12.72 -4.52
C LEU A 19 -1.67 -12.79 -5.04
N SER A 20 -2.52 -13.56 -4.35
CA SER A 20 -3.95 -13.52 -4.63
C SER A 20 -4.52 -12.14 -4.29
N HIS A 21 -5.55 -11.72 -5.03
CA HIS A 21 -6.28 -10.49 -4.75
C HIS A 21 -6.77 -10.43 -3.29
N ARG A 22 -7.27 -11.55 -2.76
CA ARG A 22 -7.75 -11.69 -1.37
C ARG A 22 -6.64 -11.48 -0.35
N THR A 23 -5.45 -11.97 -0.65
CA THR A 23 -4.26 -11.79 0.20
C THR A 23 -3.88 -10.31 0.27
N VAL A 24 -3.90 -9.59 -0.85
CA VAL A 24 -3.62 -8.16 -0.88
C VAL A 24 -4.68 -7.36 -0.12
N GLU A 25 -5.97 -7.69 -0.28
CA GLU A 25 -7.06 -7.07 0.49
C GLU A 25 -6.88 -7.29 2.00
N PHE A 26 -6.50 -8.50 2.41
CA PHE A 26 -6.24 -8.82 3.80
C PHE A 26 -5.09 -8.00 4.38
N TYR A 27 -3.97 -7.90 3.66
CA TYR A 27 -2.86 -7.07 4.10
C TYR A 27 -3.24 -5.58 4.13
N LEU A 28 -4.02 -5.10 3.17
CA LEU A 28 -4.50 -3.71 3.17
C LEU A 28 -5.38 -3.45 4.40
N ARG A 29 -6.26 -4.38 4.76
CA ARG A 29 -7.08 -4.29 5.98
C ARG A 29 -6.21 -4.27 7.24
N LYS A 30 -5.20 -5.15 7.32
CA LYS A 30 -4.24 -5.14 8.43
C LYS A 30 -3.49 -3.82 8.54
N MET A 31 -3.06 -3.24 7.43
CA MET A 31 -2.38 -1.94 7.42
C MET A 31 -3.29 -0.80 7.85
N LYS A 32 -4.53 -0.77 7.34
CA LYS A 32 -5.54 0.19 7.78
C LYS A 32 -5.78 0.14 9.28
N ASN A 33 -5.90 -1.07 9.84
CA ASN A 33 -6.08 -1.27 11.28
C ASN A 33 -4.85 -0.83 12.08
N LYS A 34 -3.64 -1.21 11.64
CA LYS A 34 -2.39 -0.83 12.32
C LYS A 34 -2.20 0.69 12.36
N LEU A 35 -2.54 1.37 11.27
CA LEU A 35 -2.36 2.82 11.14
C LEU A 35 -3.60 3.62 11.57
N LYS A 36 -4.66 2.94 12.04
CA LYS A 36 -5.94 3.51 12.45
C LYS A 36 -6.53 4.45 11.40
N VAL A 37 -6.54 4.01 10.14
CA VAL A 37 -7.10 4.74 8.99
C VAL A 37 -8.27 3.99 8.39
N ARG A 38 -9.26 4.71 7.87
CA ARG A 38 -10.50 4.15 7.33
C ARG A 38 -10.41 3.93 5.83
N SER A 39 -9.66 4.80 5.14
CA SER A 39 -9.53 4.83 3.69
C SER A 39 -8.15 4.41 3.19
N LYS A 40 -8.09 3.90 1.95
CA LYS A 40 -6.83 3.71 1.21
C LYS A 40 -6.10 5.04 1.00
N ILE A 41 -6.83 6.13 0.81
CA ILE A 41 -6.26 7.47 0.59
C ILE A 41 -5.58 7.96 1.86
N GLU A 42 -6.27 7.85 3.01
CA GLU A 42 -5.70 8.17 4.32
C GLU A 42 -4.46 7.31 4.62
N LEU A 43 -4.49 6.03 4.25
CA LEU A 43 -3.33 5.15 4.38
C LEU A 43 -2.13 5.66 3.57
N VAL A 44 -2.34 6.04 2.31
CA VAL A 44 -1.29 6.58 1.44
C VAL A 44 -0.78 7.91 1.97
N ALA A 45 -1.68 8.83 2.35
CA ALA A 45 -1.31 10.12 2.93
C ALA A 45 -0.46 9.93 4.18
N LYS A 46 -0.87 9.05 5.09
CA LYS A 46 -0.15 8.78 6.34
C LYS A 46 1.21 8.13 6.11
N VAL A 47 1.33 7.27 5.10
CA VAL A 47 2.60 6.66 4.68
C VAL A 47 3.53 7.69 4.03
N LEU A 48 3.00 8.65 3.27
CA LEU A 48 3.80 9.73 2.67
C LEU A 48 4.24 10.79 3.70
N THR A 49 3.42 11.04 4.73
CA THR A 49 3.75 11.99 5.80
C THR A 49 4.59 11.39 6.92
N SER A 50 4.65 10.06 7.01
CA SER A 50 5.58 9.41 7.94
C SER A 50 6.94 9.32 7.28
N ASP A 51 8.00 9.59 8.05
CA ASP A 51 9.41 9.41 7.70
C ASP A 51 9.74 7.91 7.49
N LEU A 52 9.01 7.26 6.57
CA LEU A 52 9.30 5.91 6.13
C LEU A 52 10.54 6.00 5.25
N PRO A 53 11.61 5.24 5.56
CA PRO A 53 12.91 5.42 4.96
C PRO A 53 12.81 5.37 3.44
N SER A 54 13.41 6.40 2.83
CA SER A 54 13.64 6.70 1.42
C SER A 54 14.41 5.64 0.64
N ASN A 55 14.45 4.40 1.12
CA ASN A 55 15.18 3.29 0.51
C ASN A 55 14.34 2.51 -0.53
N VAL A 56 13.34 3.18 -1.11
CA VAL A 56 12.49 2.56 -2.13
C VAL A 56 12.61 3.36 -3.40
N ASP A 57 13.58 2.94 -4.18
CA ASP A 57 13.97 3.49 -5.46
C ASP A 57 12.75 3.72 -6.37
N PHE A 58 12.63 4.95 -6.84
CA PHE A 58 11.56 5.42 -7.71
C PHE A 58 12.02 5.33 -9.17
N ASP A 59 12.29 4.13 -9.65
CA ASP A 59 12.59 3.94 -11.06
C ASP A 59 11.33 4.24 -11.91
N TYR A 60 11.53 5.12 -12.90
CA TYR A 60 10.53 5.88 -13.68
C TYR A 60 9.87 5.05 -14.78
#